data_AF-X1W1U0-F1
#
_entry.id   AF-X1W1U0-F1
#
_cell.length_a   1.000
_cell.length_b   1.000
_cell.length_c   1.000
_cell.angle_alpha   90.00
_cell.angle_beta   90.00
_cell.angle_gamma   90.00
#
_symmetry.space_group_name_H-M   'P 1'
#
loop_
_entity.id
_entity.type
_entity.pdbx_description
1 polymer ?
#
loop_
_entity_poly.entity_id
_entity_poly.type
_entity_poly.pdbx_seq_one_letter_code
_entity_poly.pdbx_strand_id
1 'polypeptide(L)' 'YLEGNYYARRKFALLKNLLEHTGIEPERLNFSWISSSEAPKFVEVATDVIEKK' A
#
# COMPACT_ATOMS: atom_id res chain seq x y z
N TYR A 1 11.54 3.80 -15.87
CA TYR A 1 11.56 4.32 -14.48
C TYR A 1 10.55 5.43 -14.21
N LEU A 2 10.23 6.33 -15.16
CA LEU A 2 9.30 7.47 -14.91
C LEU A 2 7.84 7.08 -14.62
N GLU A 3 7.34 5.99 -15.22
CA GLU A 3 5.91 5.66 -15.13
C GLU A 3 5.56 4.48 -14.20
N GLY A 4 6.57 3.80 -13.63
CA GLY A 4 6.39 2.54 -12.89
C GLY A 4 5.39 2.66 -11.74
N ASN A 5 5.37 3.81 -11.08
CA ASN A 5 4.42 4.17 -10.04
C ASN A 5 2.96 4.20 -10.53
N TYR A 6 2.68 4.71 -11.74
CA TYR A 6 1.33 4.72 -12.31
C TYR A 6 0.82 3.30 -12.60
N TYR A 7 1.68 2.42 -13.12
CA TYR A 7 1.34 1.00 -13.29
C TYR A 7 1.10 0.32 -11.94
N ALA A 8 1.96 0.56 -10.95
CA ALA A 8 1.80 0.02 -9.60
C ALA A 8 0.48 0.46 -8.97
N ARG A 9 0.11 1.74 -9.06
CA ARG A 9 -1.18 2.26 -8.56
C ARG A 9 -2.38 1.52 -9.15
N ARG A 10 -2.38 1.29 -10.47
CA ARG A 10 -3.45 0.54 -11.15
C ARG A 10 -3.50 -0.92 -10.69
N LYS A 11 -2.34 -1.57 -10.56
CA LYS A 11 -2.26 -2.97 -10.08
C LYS A 11 -2.75 -3.12 -8.65
N PHE A 12 -2.38 -2.20 -7.76
CA PHE A 12 -2.85 -2.21 -6.37
C PHE A 12 -4.37 -2.03 -6.26
N ALA A 13 -4.98 -1.19 -7.11
CA ALA A 13 -6.43 -1.05 -7.14
C ALA A 13 -7.14 -2.35 -7.55
N LEU A 14 -6.63 -3.05 -8.58
CA LEU A 14 -7.17 -4.34 -8.99
C LEU A 14 -6.94 -5.43 -7.94
N LEU A 15 -5.76 -5.45 -7.32
CA LEU A 15 -5.42 -6.39 -6.26
C LEU A 15 -6.33 -6.21 -5.05
N LYS A 16 -6.62 -4.97 -4.64
CA LYS A 16 -7.55 -4.69 -3.54
C LYS A 16 -8.92 -5.34 -3.79
N ASN A 17 -9.50 -5.10 -4.97
CA ASN A 17 -10.78 -5.66 -5.35
C ASN A 17 -10.76 -7.20 -5.41
N LEU A 18 -9.64 -7.78 -5.88
CA LEU A 18 -9.48 -9.23 -5.92
C LEU A 18 -9.43 -9.83 -4.52
N LEU A 19 -8.64 -9.25 -3.62
CA LEU A 19 -8.53 -9.72 -2.24
C LEU A 19 -9.89 -9.65 -1.52
N GLU A 20 -10.61 -8.54 -1.67
CA GLU A 20 -11.96 -8.37 -1.15
C GLU A 20 -12.92 -9.43 -1.71
N HIS A 21 -12.86 -9.70 -3.02
CA HIS A 21 -13.66 -10.75 -3.65
C HIS A 21 -13.35 -12.16 -3.12
N THR A 22 -12.11 -12.42 -2.72
CA THR A 22 -11.70 -13.70 -2.09
C THR A 22 -12.01 -13.78 -0.59
N GLY A 23 -12.61 -12.74 0.00
CA GLY A 23 -12.97 -12.69 1.42
C GLY A 23 -11.86 -12.21 2.35
N ILE A 24 -10.79 -11.62 1.81
CA ILE A 24 -9.73 -10.98 2.60
C ILE A 24 -10.13 -9.53 2.87
N GLU A 25 -10.00 -9.08 4.11
CA GLU A 25 -10.38 -7.71 4.47
C GLU A 25 -9.49 -6.69 3.75
N PRO A 26 -10.07 -5.69 3.06
CA PRO A 26 -9.33 -4.74 2.24
C PRO A 26 -8.29 -3.93 3.02
N GLU A 27 -8.45 -3.78 4.33
CA GLU A 27 -7.53 -3.10 5.26
C GLU A 27 -6.20 -3.84 5.41
N ARG A 28 -6.14 -5.13 5.05
CA ARG A 28 -4.90 -5.93 5.09
C ARG A 28 -3.94 -5.56 3.96
N LEU A 29 -4.40 -4.85 2.93
CA LEU A 29 -3.57 -4.33 1.85
C LEU A 29 -3.27 -2.85 2.07
N ASN A 30 -2.00 -2.53 2.33
CA ASN A 30 -1.54 -1.16 2.55
C ASN A 30 -0.63 -0.69 1.41
N PHE A 31 -0.76 0.59 1.04
CA PHE A 31 -0.01 1.20 -0.06
C PHE A 31 0.38 2.64 0.29
N SER A 32 1.64 3.01 0.03
CA SER A 32 2.15 4.35 0.32
C SER A 32 3.29 4.74 -0.61
N TRP A 33 3.40 6.04 -0.89
CA TRP A 33 4.52 6.63 -1.61
C TRP A 33 5.51 7.22 -0.63
N ILE A 34 6.73 6.69 -0.64
CA ILE A 34 7.81 7.10 0.26
C ILE A 34 9.07 7.28 -0.59
N SER A 35 9.61 8.49 -0.59
CA SER A 35 10.89 8.81 -1.21
C SER A 35 12.06 8.39 -0.33
N SER A 36 13.26 8.33 -0.90
CA SER A 36 14.49 7.96 -0.18
C SER A 36 14.83 8.89 0.99
N SER A 37 14.29 10.11 1.02
CA SER A 37 14.53 11.10 2.08
C SER A 37 13.47 11.09 3.18
N GLU A 38 12.41 10.28 3.05
CA GLU A 38 11.27 10.24 3.97
C GLU A 38 11.37 9.07 4.97
N ALA A 39 12.54 8.84 5.55
CA ALA A 39 12.73 7.77 6.55
C ALA A 39 11.77 7.88 7.77
N PRO A 40 11.51 9.08 8.34
CA PRO A 40 10.54 9.20 9.44
C PRO A 40 9.12 8.76 9.04
N LYS A 41 8.68 9.09 7.81
CA LYS A 41 7.37 8.69 7.28
C LYS A 41 7.28 7.17 7.10
N PHE A 42 8.36 6.52 6.70
CA PHE A 42 8.40 5.06 6.63
C PHE A 42 8.14 4.43 7.99
N VAL A 43 8.79 4.95 9.05
CA VAL A 43 8.59 4.46 10.42
C VAL A 43 7.13 4.64 10.86
N GLU A 44 6.54 5.80 10.59
CA GLU A 44 5.13 6.09 10.90
C GLU A 44 4.19 5.12 10.17
N VAL A 45 4.31 5.00 8.84
CA VAL A 45 3.46 4.12 8.02
C VAL A 45 3.61 2.66 8.44
N ALA A 46 4.83 2.19 8.70
CA ALA A 46 5.06 0.81 9.13
C ALA A 46 4.45 0.53 10.50
N THR A 47 4.53 1.47 11.44
CA THR A 47 3.90 1.37 12.76
C THR A 47 2.39 1.32 12.63
N ASP A 48 1.80 2.21 11.83
CA ASP A 48 0.37 2.25 11.54
C ASP A 48 -0.17 0.92 11.00
N VAL A 49 0.58 0.26 10.12
CA VAL A 49 0.20 -1.04 9.54
C VAL A 49 0.17 -2.15 10.60
N ILE A 50 1.01 -2.06 11.63
CA ILE A 50 1.07 -3.04 12.72
C ILE A 50 -0.04 -2.77 13.75
N GLU A 51 -0.36 -1.50 14.00
CA GLU A 51 -1.30 -1.09 15.05
C GLU A 51 -2.76 -1.09 14.60
N LYS A 52 -3.04 -0.82 13.32
CA LYS A 52 -4.41 -0.91 12.75
C LYS A 52 -4.82 -2.38 12.63
N LYS A 53 -5.78 -2.80 13.44
CA LYS A 53 -6.43 -4.12 13.38
C LYS A 53 -7.51 -4.20 12.31
#